data_AF-A0A0M1JU41-F1
#
_entry.id   AF-A0A0M1JU41-F1
#
_cell.length_a   1.000
_cell.length_b   1.000
_cell.length_c   1.000
_cell.angle_alpha   90.00
_cell.angle_beta   90.00
_cell.angle_gamma   90.00
#
_symmetry.space_group_name_H-M   'P 1'
#
loop_
_entity.id
_entity.type
_entity.pdbx_description
1 polymer ?
#
loop_
_entity_poly.entity_id
_entity_poly.type
_entity_poly.pdbx_seq_one_letter_code
_entity_poly.pdbx_strand_id
1 'polypeptide(L)'
;MNSLMDSLKLWESPKYWLLAIATGLIAIHLTLTWRSNNVDVLGTSLLFWGAGAILMWEKKDSLDLETELVSTLAGISILALVLLKSLSISGYDIFLRFSPLISGLGLGLLASGFKGLKQYWQELLIVGFIAIPPGLILKFIDVAPVTARFSHFMLHYLGVNVTRQGVHLIVANSSLEVASGCTGVGAILQLLGLAMLVLLMFPTNLRQKILVLLSATVVAFVVNGARVALMTYLLAFYGQKAFEYWHYGDGSLIFSMIAVAIFGLFCWFTVLRDEPKNSPSGE
;
A
#
# COMPACT_ATOMS: atom_id res chain seq x y z
N MET A 1 -17.74 28.24 -31.95
CA MET A 1 -19.12 27.88 -31.58
C MET A 1 -19.33 26.37 -31.59
N ASN A 2 -19.00 25.65 -32.67
CA ASN A 2 -19.09 24.17 -32.71
C ASN A 2 -18.25 23.44 -31.66
N SER A 3 -16.99 23.84 -31.43
CA SER A 3 -16.15 23.23 -30.38
C SER A 3 -16.67 23.45 -28.95
N LEU A 4 -17.34 24.56 -28.66
CA LEU A 4 -17.98 24.81 -27.36
C LEU A 4 -19.26 23.98 -27.21
N MET A 5 -20.03 23.84 -28.28
CA MET A 5 -21.26 23.06 -28.29
C MET A 5 -21.00 21.54 -28.21
N ASP A 6 -19.92 21.07 -28.84
CA ASP A 6 -19.42 19.69 -28.69
C ASP A 6 -18.86 19.44 -27.28
N SER A 7 -18.19 20.44 -26.68
CA SER A 7 -17.75 20.35 -25.27
C SER A 7 -18.90 20.28 -24.27
N LEU A 8 -20.04 20.91 -24.58
CA LEU A 8 -21.24 20.86 -23.72
C LEU A 8 -21.95 19.50 -23.82
N LYS A 9 -21.99 18.88 -25.01
CA LYS A 9 -22.54 17.52 -25.20
C LYS A 9 -21.73 16.43 -24.50
N LEU A 10 -20.42 16.61 -24.38
CA LEU A 10 -19.57 15.71 -23.60
C LEU A 10 -20.01 15.63 -22.13
N TRP A 11 -20.57 16.70 -21.55
CA TRP A 11 -21.00 16.74 -20.15
C TRP A 11 -22.39 16.15 -19.90
N GLU A 12 -23.11 15.75 -20.95
CA GLU A 12 -24.40 15.07 -20.83
C GLU A 12 -24.23 13.58 -20.43
N SER A 13 -23.04 13.00 -20.59
CA SER A 13 -22.80 11.61 -20.19
C SER A 13 -22.49 11.48 -18.70
N PRO A 14 -23.25 10.66 -17.93
CA PRO A 14 -23.00 10.41 -16.50
C PRO A 14 -21.57 9.93 -16.19
N LYS A 15 -20.88 9.33 -17.17
CA LYS A 15 -19.51 8.83 -17.04
C LYS A 15 -18.50 9.92 -16.68
N TYR A 16 -18.62 11.11 -17.26
CA TYR A 16 -17.68 12.20 -17.00
C TYR A 16 -17.88 12.84 -15.62
N TRP A 17 -19.12 12.89 -15.13
CA TRP A 17 -19.41 13.32 -13.77
C TRP A 17 -18.82 12.36 -12.73
N LEU A 18 -18.99 11.05 -12.92
CA LEU A 18 -18.40 10.04 -12.05
C LEU A 18 -16.86 10.15 -12.03
N LEU A 19 -16.24 10.35 -13.20
CA LEU A 19 -14.80 10.56 -13.31
C LEU A 19 -14.33 11.83 -12.58
N ALA A 20 -15.06 12.93 -12.71
CA ALA A 20 -14.74 14.18 -12.05
C ALA A 20 -14.84 14.05 -10.52
N ILE A 21 -15.89 13.40 -10.01
CA ILE A 21 -16.06 13.14 -8.58
C ILE A 21 -14.94 12.23 -8.07
N ALA A 22 -14.62 11.15 -8.78
CA ALA A 22 -13.54 10.24 -8.42
C ALA A 22 -12.19 10.96 -8.35
N THR A 23 -11.86 11.74 -9.39
CA THR A 23 -10.61 12.51 -9.43
C THR A 23 -10.54 13.53 -8.30
N GLY A 24 -11.66 14.22 -8.00
CA GLY A 24 -11.74 15.14 -6.87
C GLY A 24 -11.50 14.46 -5.52
N LEU A 25 -12.12 13.30 -5.27
CA LEU A 25 -11.95 12.53 -4.04
C LEU A 25 -10.51 12.04 -3.88
N ILE A 26 -9.89 11.54 -4.96
CA ILE A 26 -8.49 11.11 -4.98
C ILE A 26 -7.57 12.31 -4.67
N ALA A 27 -7.79 13.45 -5.33
CA ALA A 27 -6.99 14.65 -5.11
C ALA A 27 -7.09 15.17 -3.67
N ILE A 28 -8.30 15.18 -3.09
CA ILE A 28 -8.52 15.54 -1.68
C ILE A 28 -7.74 14.59 -0.76
N HIS A 29 -7.90 13.28 -0.97
CA HIS A 29 -7.22 12.27 -0.16
C HIS A 29 -5.69 12.37 -0.23
N LEU A 30 -5.13 12.50 -1.43
CA LEU A 30 -3.69 12.67 -1.64
C LEU A 30 -3.17 13.98 -1.03
N THR A 31 -3.94 15.07 -1.13
CA THR A 31 -3.57 16.35 -0.50
C THR A 31 -3.57 16.25 1.02
N LEU A 32 -4.57 15.61 1.61
CA LEU A 32 -4.65 15.45 3.07
C LEU A 32 -3.56 14.51 3.60
N THR A 33 -3.27 13.42 2.90
CA THR A 33 -2.17 12.51 3.27
C THR A 33 -0.81 13.19 3.15
N TRP A 34 -0.58 14.00 2.10
CA TRP A 34 0.62 14.82 1.98
C TRP A 34 0.75 15.83 3.14
N ARG A 35 -0.32 16.55 3.47
CA ARG A 35 -0.35 17.49 4.62
C ARG A 35 -0.15 16.81 5.96
N SER A 36 -0.51 15.53 6.10
CA SER A 36 -0.30 14.77 7.34
C SER A 36 1.16 14.39 7.61
N ASN A 37 2.06 14.65 6.65
CA ASN A 37 3.49 14.31 6.69
C ASN A 37 3.76 12.80 6.94
N ASN A 38 2.82 11.94 6.55
CA ASN A 38 2.94 10.50 6.65
C ASN A 38 3.31 9.91 5.29
N VAL A 39 4.62 9.81 5.03
CA VAL A 39 5.18 9.35 3.74
C VAL A 39 4.75 7.94 3.36
N ASP A 40 4.56 7.06 4.35
CA ASP A 40 4.15 5.67 4.11
C ASP A 40 2.72 5.60 3.55
N VAL A 41 1.79 6.34 4.18
CA VAL A 41 0.39 6.40 3.72
C VAL A 41 0.31 7.11 2.37
N LEU A 42 1.03 8.21 2.18
CA LEU A 42 1.05 8.93 0.90
C LEU A 42 1.56 8.05 -0.24
N GLY A 43 2.73 7.41 -0.08
CA GLY A 43 3.33 6.56 -1.09
C GLY A 43 2.46 5.37 -1.45
N THR A 44 1.89 4.70 -0.44
CA THR A 44 0.93 3.60 -0.64
C THR A 44 -0.32 4.10 -1.37
N SER A 45 -0.86 5.26 -0.98
CA SER A 45 -2.07 5.82 -1.59
C SER A 45 -1.87 6.16 -3.06
N LEU A 46 -0.76 6.79 -3.43
CA LEU A 46 -0.43 7.11 -4.82
C LEU A 46 -0.41 5.85 -5.70
N LEU A 47 0.30 4.82 -5.23
CA LEU A 47 0.49 3.59 -5.97
C LEU A 47 -0.83 2.81 -6.13
N PHE A 48 -1.63 2.76 -5.07
CA PHE A 48 -2.87 1.99 -5.05
C PHE A 48 -4.01 2.70 -5.78
N TRP A 49 -4.11 4.02 -5.69
CA TRP A 49 -5.02 4.80 -6.53
C TRP A 49 -4.65 4.68 -8.01
N GLY A 50 -3.36 4.74 -8.34
CA GLY A 50 -2.89 4.55 -9.71
C GLY A 50 -3.28 3.17 -10.27
N ALA A 51 -3.02 2.10 -9.51
CA ALA A 51 -3.39 0.75 -9.91
C ALA A 51 -4.92 0.57 -10.05
N GLY A 52 -5.70 1.10 -9.11
CA GLY A 52 -7.17 1.09 -9.19
C GLY A 52 -7.70 1.85 -10.41
N ALA A 53 -7.10 3.00 -10.74
CA ALA A 53 -7.46 3.79 -11.92
C ALA A 53 -7.15 3.04 -13.23
N ILE A 54 -6.02 2.32 -13.30
CA ILE A 54 -5.67 1.48 -14.47
C ILE A 54 -6.70 0.36 -14.65
N LEU A 55 -7.02 -0.40 -13.59
CA LEU A 55 -8.03 -1.47 -13.67
C LEU A 55 -9.42 -0.93 -14.04
N MET A 56 -9.77 0.27 -13.57
CA MET A 56 -11.01 0.94 -13.98
C MET A 56 -11.00 1.36 -15.43
N TRP A 57 -9.86 1.82 -15.93
CA TRP A 57 -9.73 2.20 -17.33
C TRP A 57 -9.91 1.00 -18.26
N GLU A 58 -9.41 -0.18 -17.88
CA GLU A 58 -9.58 -1.42 -18.64
C GLU A 58 -11.05 -1.88 -18.69
N LYS A 59 -11.81 -1.67 -17.62
CA LYS A 59 -13.21 -2.12 -17.52
C LYS A 59 -14.24 -1.10 -18.02
N LYS A 60 -13.85 0.13 -18.31
CA LYS A 60 -14.77 1.29 -18.51
C LYS A 60 -15.92 1.07 -19.52
N ASP A 61 -15.69 0.23 -20.53
CA ASP A 61 -16.66 -0.04 -21.60
C ASP A 61 -17.60 -1.20 -21.25
N SER A 62 -17.25 -2.01 -20.25
CA SER A 62 -18.03 -3.15 -19.74
C SER A 62 -18.87 -2.83 -18.49
N LEU A 63 -18.71 -1.63 -17.92
CA LEU A 63 -19.39 -1.23 -16.69
C LEU A 63 -20.87 -0.97 -16.96
N ASP A 64 -21.70 -1.62 -16.16
CA ASP A 64 -23.12 -1.31 -16.07
C ASP A 64 -23.34 -0.14 -15.11
N LEU A 65 -23.91 0.96 -15.60
CA LEU A 65 -24.11 2.22 -14.88
C LEU A 65 -25.59 2.45 -14.53
N GLU A 66 -26.30 1.37 -14.24
CA GLU A 66 -27.66 1.43 -13.73
C GLU A 66 -27.67 1.52 -12.20
N THR A 67 -28.39 2.51 -11.67
CA THR A 67 -28.50 2.73 -10.22
C THR A 67 -29.95 3.00 -9.80
N GLU A 68 -30.33 2.47 -8.65
CA GLU A 68 -31.63 2.69 -8.04
C GLU A 68 -31.60 3.95 -7.16
N LEU A 69 -32.74 4.64 -6.98
CA LEU A 69 -32.82 5.88 -6.20
C LEU A 69 -32.25 5.72 -4.78
N VAL A 70 -32.53 4.60 -4.12
CA VAL A 70 -32.03 4.29 -2.78
C VAL A 70 -30.50 4.19 -2.76
N SER A 71 -29.91 3.55 -3.77
CA SER A 71 -28.46 3.44 -3.89
C SER A 71 -27.80 4.78 -4.19
N THR A 72 -28.39 5.59 -5.05
CA THR A 72 -27.93 6.95 -5.34
C THR A 72 -27.91 7.81 -4.08
N LEU A 73 -29.00 7.81 -3.30
CA LEU A 73 -29.08 8.56 -2.04
C LEU A 73 -28.06 8.04 -1.01
N ALA A 74 -27.88 6.72 -0.91
CA ALA A 74 -26.88 6.12 -0.03
C ALA A 74 -25.45 6.51 -0.45
N GLY A 75 -25.14 6.44 -1.75
CA GLY A 75 -23.85 6.85 -2.31
C GLY A 75 -23.56 8.33 -2.05
N ILE A 76 -24.51 9.22 -2.34
CA ILE A 76 -24.40 10.65 -2.04
C ILE A 76 -24.17 10.89 -0.56
N SER A 77 -24.92 10.20 0.31
CA SER A 77 -24.78 10.36 1.77
C SER A 77 -23.39 9.94 2.25
N ILE A 78 -22.86 8.82 1.77
CA ILE A 78 -21.51 8.35 2.07
C ILE A 78 -20.46 9.36 1.60
N LEU A 79 -20.56 9.83 0.36
CA LEU A 79 -19.62 10.79 -0.20
C LEU A 79 -19.67 12.15 0.52
N ALA A 80 -20.87 12.61 0.90
CA ALA A 80 -21.05 13.81 1.69
C ALA A 80 -20.36 13.68 3.07
N LEU A 81 -20.52 12.54 3.75
CA LEU A 81 -19.83 12.27 5.01
C LEU A 81 -18.31 12.26 4.86
N VAL A 82 -17.80 11.67 3.77
CA VAL A 82 -16.35 11.70 3.48
C VAL A 82 -15.85 13.13 3.31
N LEU A 83 -16.55 13.94 2.53
CA LEU A 83 -16.18 15.33 2.28
C LEU A 83 -16.26 16.17 3.56
N LEU A 84 -17.34 16.03 4.34
CA LEU A 84 -17.51 16.73 5.62
C LEU A 84 -16.41 16.36 6.62
N LYS A 85 -16.10 15.07 6.77
CA LYS A 85 -15.01 14.62 7.64
C LYS A 85 -13.66 15.14 7.16
N SER A 86 -13.43 15.19 5.85
CA SER A 86 -12.20 15.70 5.24
C SER A 86 -11.91 17.16 5.60
N LEU A 87 -12.94 18.00 5.79
CA LEU A 87 -12.79 19.39 6.21
C LEU A 87 -12.24 19.54 7.64
N SER A 88 -12.45 18.54 8.50
CA SER A 88 -12.03 18.57 9.92
C SER A 88 -10.57 18.12 10.14
N ILE A 89 -9.90 17.61 9.11
CA ILE A 89 -8.59 16.97 9.26
C ILE A 89 -7.48 18.03 9.22
N SER A 90 -6.82 18.20 10.36
CA SER A 90 -5.68 19.12 10.53
C SER A 90 -4.32 18.41 10.61
N GLY A 91 -4.30 17.09 10.82
CA GLY A 91 -3.09 16.27 10.95
C GLY A 91 -3.34 14.81 10.56
N TYR A 92 -2.52 13.88 11.08
CA TYR A 92 -2.76 12.46 10.84
C TYR A 92 -4.03 11.99 11.56
N ASP A 93 -4.99 11.49 10.79
CA ASP A 93 -6.22 10.85 11.26
C ASP A 93 -6.32 9.46 10.61
N ILE A 94 -6.74 8.45 11.38
CA ILE A 94 -6.96 7.09 10.88
C ILE A 94 -7.94 7.06 9.69
N PHE A 95 -8.84 8.03 9.62
CA PHE A 95 -9.75 8.24 8.50
C PHE A 95 -9.01 8.35 7.15
N LEU A 96 -7.78 8.85 7.11
CA LEU A 96 -6.99 8.90 5.88
C LEU A 96 -6.67 7.50 5.34
N ARG A 97 -6.67 6.45 6.16
CA ARG A 97 -6.50 5.07 5.70
C ARG A 97 -7.81 4.46 5.18
N PHE A 98 -8.94 4.79 5.79
CA PHE A 98 -10.25 4.23 5.44
C PHE A 98 -10.97 5.00 4.33
N SER A 99 -10.69 6.29 4.16
CA SER A 99 -11.37 7.15 3.19
C SER A 99 -11.33 6.63 1.75
N PRO A 100 -10.23 6.05 1.22
CA PRO A 100 -10.25 5.47 -0.12
C PRO A 100 -11.31 4.38 -0.31
N LEU A 101 -11.44 3.48 0.66
CA LEU A 101 -12.44 2.42 0.62
C LEU A 101 -13.86 2.97 0.73
N ILE A 102 -14.08 3.90 1.66
CA ILE A 102 -15.40 4.52 1.85
C ILE A 102 -15.81 5.33 0.61
N SER A 103 -14.88 6.08 0.02
CA SER A 103 -15.06 6.79 -1.25
C SER A 103 -15.36 5.84 -2.39
N GLY A 104 -14.62 4.73 -2.51
CA GLY A 104 -14.85 3.70 -3.53
C GLY A 104 -16.23 3.08 -3.41
N LEU A 105 -16.69 2.77 -2.19
CA LEU A 105 -18.04 2.25 -1.94
C LEU A 105 -19.11 3.28 -2.28
N GLY A 106 -18.95 4.53 -1.87
CA GLY A 106 -19.89 5.62 -2.17
C GLY A 106 -20.00 5.88 -3.68
N LEU A 107 -18.87 5.91 -4.38
CA LEU A 107 -18.82 6.04 -5.84
C LEU A 107 -19.44 4.84 -6.54
N GLY A 108 -19.14 3.61 -6.12
CA GLY A 108 -19.70 2.40 -6.72
C GLY A 108 -21.22 2.32 -6.55
N LEU A 109 -21.75 2.72 -5.39
CA LEU A 109 -23.19 2.83 -5.16
C LEU A 109 -23.84 3.91 -6.03
N LEU A 110 -23.18 5.06 -6.17
CA LEU A 110 -23.64 6.14 -7.04
C LEU A 110 -23.64 5.72 -8.51
N ALA A 111 -22.65 4.96 -8.94
CA ALA A 111 -22.47 4.54 -10.33
C ALA A 111 -23.37 3.37 -10.74
N SER A 112 -23.51 2.35 -9.89
CA SER A 112 -24.08 1.05 -10.29
C SER A 112 -24.96 0.37 -9.24
N GLY A 113 -25.29 1.08 -8.16
CA GLY A 113 -26.08 0.56 -7.06
C GLY A 113 -25.48 -0.62 -6.30
N PHE A 114 -26.26 -1.20 -5.38
CA PHE A 114 -25.78 -2.29 -4.50
C PHE A 114 -25.39 -3.55 -5.27
N LYS A 115 -26.19 -3.95 -6.26
CA LYS A 115 -25.92 -5.14 -7.08
C LYS A 115 -24.70 -4.97 -7.97
N GLY A 116 -24.43 -3.73 -8.40
CA GLY A 116 -23.27 -3.36 -9.19
C GLY A 116 -22.00 -3.11 -8.37
N LEU A 117 -22.00 -3.20 -7.04
CA LEU A 117 -20.72 -3.08 -6.30
C LEU A 117 -19.73 -4.20 -6.62
N LYS A 118 -20.23 -5.38 -7.00
CA LYS A 118 -19.41 -6.56 -7.31
C LYS A 118 -18.45 -6.37 -8.50
N GLN A 119 -18.76 -5.47 -9.44
CA GLN A 119 -17.90 -5.20 -10.60
C GLN A 119 -16.64 -4.41 -10.21
N TYR A 120 -16.65 -3.76 -9.03
CA TYR A 120 -15.54 -2.99 -8.48
C TYR A 120 -14.71 -3.74 -7.42
N TRP A 121 -14.88 -5.06 -7.29
CA TRP A 121 -14.30 -5.79 -6.14
C TRP A 121 -12.77 -5.72 -6.09
N GLN A 122 -12.09 -5.71 -7.25
CA GLN A 122 -10.62 -5.65 -7.32
C GLN A 122 -10.14 -4.27 -6.87
N GLU A 123 -10.79 -3.22 -7.35
CA GLU A 123 -10.49 -1.83 -7.05
C GLU A 123 -10.73 -1.55 -5.57
N LEU A 124 -11.86 -2.00 -5.03
CA LEU A 124 -12.19 -1.91 -3.61
C LEU A 124 -11.21 -2.69 -2.74
N LEU A 125 -10.75 -3.86 -3.19
CA LEU A 125 -9.73 -4.63 -2.49
C LEU A 125 -8.39 -3.89 -2.45
N ILE A 126 -7.98 -3.29 -3.57
CA ILE A 126 -6.77 -2.47 -3.66
C ILE A 126 -6.88 -1.31 -2.67
N VAL A 127 -7.83 -0.40 -2.85
CA VAL A 127 -7.93 0.77 -1.97
C VAL A 127 -8.24 0.40 -0.52
N GLY A 128 -8.91 -0.73 -0.28
CA GLY A 128 -9.16 -1.30 1.03
C GLY A 128 -7.89 -1.78 1.75
N PHE A 129 -6.86 -2.19 1.03
CA PHE A 129 -5.58 -2.59 1.64
C PHE A 129 -4.89 -1.42 2.36
N ILE A 130 -5.06 -0.18 1.87
CA ILE A 130 -4.55 1.04 2.51
C ILE A 130 -5.09 1.18 3.95
N ALA A 131 -6.30 0.66 4.20
CA ALA A 131 -7.00 0.74 5.46
C ALA A 131 -6.32 -0.04 6.60
N ILE A 132 -5.38 -0.95 6.31
CA ILE A 132 -4.74 -1.83 7.29
C ILE A 132 -3.52 -1.11 7.91
N PRO A 133 -3.57 -0.63 9.17
CA PRO A 133 -2.41 -0.03 9.80
C PRO A 133 -1.49 -1.12 10.38
N PRO A 134 -0.16 -0.97 10.30
CA PRO A 134 0.78 -1.92 10.91
C PRO A 134 0.55 -2.14 12.41
N GLY A 135 0.17 -1.07 13.12
CA GLY A 135 -0.13 -1.13 14.55
C GLY A 135 -1.33 -1.99 14.92
N LEU A 136 -2.29 -2.21 14.00
CA LEU A 136 -3.39 -3.14 14.25
C LEU A 136 -2.90 -4.58 14.24
N ILE A 137 -2.03 -4.94 13.31
CA ILE A 137 -1.42 -6.27 13.24
C ILE A 137 -0.58 -6.55 14.49
N LEU A 138 0.20 -5.55 14.93
CA LEU A 138 1.04 -5.66 16.13
C LEU A 138 0.25 -5.87 17.44
N LYS A 139 -1.05 -5.51 17.48
CA LYS A 139 -1.91 -5.82 18.64
C LYS A 139 -2.25 -7.30 18.75
N PHE A 140 -2.27 -8.02 17.62
CA PHE A 140 -2.62 -9.44 17.57
C PHE A 140 -1.39 -10.34 17.52
N ILE A 141 -0.29 -9.86 16.93
CA ILE A 141 0.92 -10.64 16.69
C ILE A 141 2.14 -9.79 17.05
N ASP A 142 2.88 -10.21 18.07
CA ASP A 142 4.17 -9.60 18.41
C ASP A 142 5.32 -10.25 17.64
N VAL A 143 5.80 -9.55 16.60
CA VAL A 143 6.90 -9.99 15.74
C VAL A 143 8.27 -9.51 16.28
N ALA A 144 8.29 -8.59 17.26
CA ALA A 144 9.53 -7.98 17.75
C ALA A 144 10.56 -9.00 18.27
N PRO A 145 10.19 -10.05 19.05
CA PRO A 145 11.15 -11.03 19.53
C PRO A 145 11.80 -11.85 18.39
N VAL A 146 11.02 -12.12 17.33
CA VAL A 146 11.51 -12.87 16.16
C VAL A 146 12.50 -12.02 15.38
N THR A 147 12.19 -10.74 15.16
CA THR A 147 13.09 -9.79 14.49
C THR A 147 14.37 -9.56 15.32
N ALA A 148 14.26 -9.43 16.64
CA ALA A 148 15.42 -9.32 17.53
C ALA A 148 16.31 -10.57 17.46
N ARG A 149 15.71 -11.78 17.48
CA ARG A 149 16.46 -13.04 17.34
C ARG A 149 17.18 -13.16 16.00
N PHE A 150 16.51 -12.81 14.91
CA PHE A 150 17.10 -12.86 13.57
C PHE A 150 18.22 -11.83 13.40
N SER A 151 18.02 -10.60 13.89
CA SER A 151 19.05 -9.55 13.83
C SER A 151 20.27 -9.88 14.70
N HIS A 152 20.04 -10.46 15.89
CA HIS A 152 21.10 -11.00 16.75
C HIS A 152 21.91 -12.08 16.04
N PHE A 153 21.23 -13.02 15.39
CA PHE A 153 21.88 -14.05 14.58
C PHE A 153 22.77 -13.43 13.49
N MET A 154 22.27 -12.45 12.73
CA MET A 154 23.07 -11.77 11.71
C MET A 154 24.31 -11.08 12.30
N LEU A 155 24.15 -10.35 13.40
CA LEU A 155 25.25 -9.67 14.09
C LEU A 155 26.32 -10.65 14.61
N HIS A 156 25.89 -11.79 15.14
CA HIS A 156 26.79 -12.83 15.61
C HIS A 156 27.68 -13.38 14.48
N TYR A 157 27.10 -13.66 13.31
CA TYR A 157 27.87 -14.12 12.14
C TYR A 157 28.78 -13.05 11.55
N LEU A 158 28.46 -11.77 11.75
CA LEU A 158 29.35 -10.65 11.41
C LEU A 158 30.47 -10.43 12.43
N GLY A 159 30.58 -11.26 13.47
CA GLY A 159 31.61 -11.16 14.50
C GLY A 159 31.36 -10.08 15.56
N VAL A 160 30.15 -9.53 15.62
CA VAL A 160 29.79 -8.49 16.60
C VAL A 160 29.36 -9.17 17.90
N ASN A 161 30.00 -8.79 19.01
CA ASN A 161 29.66 -9.32 20.34
C ASN A 161 28.37 -8.67 20.87
N VAL A 162 27.23 -9.30 20.59
CA VAL A 162 25.89 -8.82 20.93
C VAL A 162 25.21 -9.77 21.90
N THR A 163 24.66 -9.20 22.97
CA THR A 163 23.79 -9.92 23.92
C THR A 163 22.34 -9.55 23.64
N ARG A 164 21.46 -10.54 23.46
CA ARG A 164 20.02 -10.31 23.30
C ARG A 164 19.29 -10.55 24.61
N GLN A 165 18.51 -9.56 25.06
CA GLN A 165 17.61 -9.67 26.21
C GLN A 165 16.19 -9.32 25.77
N GLY A 166 15.36 -10.34 25.52
CA GLY A 166 14.03 -10.13 24.96
C GLY A 166 14.11 -9.46 23.57
N VAL A 167 13.57 -8.26 23.46
CA VAL A 167 13.60 -7.41 22.24
C VAL A 167 14.79 -6.43 22.21
N HIS A 168 15.62 -6.41 23.24
CA HIS A 168 16.81 -5.56 23.31
C HIS A 168 18.04 -6.27 22.76
N LEU A 169 18.80 -5.55 21.92
CA LEU A 169 20.11 -5.93 21.42
C LEU A 169 21.17 -5.03 22.07
N ILE A 170 21.97 -5.61 22.96
CA ILE A 170 22.96 -4.91 23.77
C ILE A 170 24.35 -5.15 23.18
N VAL A 171 25.06 -4.08 22.84
CA VAL A 171 26.39 -4.10 22.22
C VAL A 171 27.25 -3.01 22.84
N ALA A 172 28.42 -3.37 23.34
CA ALA A 172 29.30 -2.47 24.08
C ALA A 172 28.53 -1.72 25.20
N ASN A 173 28.43 -0.39 25.10
CA ASN A 173 27.71 0.46 26.07
C ASN A 173 26.36 0.97 25.52
N SER A 174 25.83 0.34 24.48
CA SER A 174 24.60 0.75 23.79
C SER A 174 23.56 -0.38 23.79
N SER A 175 22.29 0.00 23.78
CA SER A 175 21.16 -0.93 23.68
C SER A 175 20.18 -0.42 22.63
N LEU A 176 19.82 -1.28 21.68
CA LEU A 176 18.78 -1.02 20.70
C LEU A 176 17.56 -1.89 21.03
N GLU A 177 16.42 -1.24 21.25
CA GLU A 177 15.14 -1.92 21.41
C GLU A 177 14.45 -2.09 20.04
N VAL A 178 14.02 -3.32 19.74
CA VAL A 178 13.17 -3.58 18.58
C VAL A 178 11.73 -3.16 18.91
N ALA A 179 11.49 -1.85 18.87
CA ALA A 179 10.16 -1.28 19.06
C ALA A 179 9.26 -1.44 17.82
N SER A 180 8.01 -0.96 17.90
CA SER A 180 6.98 -1.11 16.86
C SER A 180 7.46 -0.78 15.43
N GLY A 181 8.25 0.29 15.25
CA GLY A 181 8.81 0.71 13.96
C GLY A 181 9.96 -0.15 13.42
N CYS A 182 10.55 -1.01 14.25
CA CYS A 182 11.65 -1.91 13.89
C CYS A 182 11.19 -3.36 13.71
N THR A 183 9.93 -3.69 14.02
CA THR A 183 9.38 -5.05 13.95
C THR A 183 9.40 -5.67 12.56
N GLY A 184 9.35 -4.85 11.50
CA GLY A 184 9.28 -5.29 10.10
C GLY A 184 7.86 -5.48 9.57
N VAL A 185 6.83 -5.37 10.40
CA VAL A 185 5.42 -5.51 9.98
C VAL A 185 5.03 -4.48 8.91
N GLY A 186 5.52 -3.25 9.02
CA GLY A 186 5.30 -2.22 7.99
C GLY A 186 5.86 -2.62 6.63
N ALA A 187 7.10 -3.10 6.58
CA ALA A 187 7.75 -3.57 5.36
C ALA A 187 7.03 -4.79 4.76
N ILE A 188 6.58 -5.72 5.62
CA ILE A 188 5.80 -6.89 5.20
C ILE A 188 4.48 -6.47 4.56
N LEU A 189 3.73 -5.56 5.20
CA LEU A 189 2.49 -5.04 4.64
C LEU A 189 2.73 -4.31 3.31
N GLN A 190 3.80 -3.53 3.20
CA GLN A 190 4.15 -2.84 1.96
C GLN A 190 4.41 -3.82 0.81
N LEU A 191 5.23 -4.86 1.02
CA LEU A 191 5.49 -5.87 -0.02
C LEU A 191 4.28 -6.77 -0.29
N LEU A 192 3.48 -7.11 0.73
CA LEU A 192 2.21 -7.84 0.53
C LEU A 192 1.21 -7.02 -0.29
N GLY A 193 1.21 -5.70 -0.12
CA GLY A 193 0.45 -4.78 -0.94
C GLY A 193 0.86 -4.82 -2.41
N LEU A 194 2.17 -4.77 -2.69
CA LEU A 194 2.68 -4.93 -4.06
C LEU A 194 2.40 -6.33 -4.62
N ALA A 195 2.52 -7.38 -3.79
CA ALA A 195 2.15 -8.73 -4.15
C ALA A 195 0.69 -8.82 -4.57
N MET A 196 -0.23 -8.22 -3.80
CA MET A 196 -1.65 -8.15 -4.16
C MET A 196 -1.83 -7.54 -5.54
N LEU A 197 -1.16 -6.43 -5.84
CA LEU A 197 -1.25 -5.79 -7.15
C LEU A 197 -0.77 -6.70 -8.28
N VAL A 198 0.38 -7.35 -8.11
CA VAL A 198 0.87 -8.33 -9.09
C VAL A 198 -0.15 -9.44 -9.32
N LEU A 199 -0.76 -9.98 -8.26
CA LEU A 199 -1.72 -11.07 -8.36
C LEU A 199 -3.08 -10.65 -8.94
N LEU A 200 -3.44 -9.37 -8.86
CA LEU A 200 -4.69 -8.84 -9.43
C LEU A 200 -4.52 -8.37 -10.88
N MET A 201 -3.35 -7.86 -11.25
CA MET A 201 -3.08 -7.32 -12.58
C MET A 201 -2.57 -8.37 -13.56
N PHE A 202 -1.96 -9.45 -13.09
CA PHE A 202 -1.39 -10.49 -13.95
C PHE A 202 -2.05 -11.86 -13.73
N PRO A 203 -2.24 -12.65 -14.80
CA PRO A 203 -2.76 -14.00 -14.68
C PRO A 203 -1.77 -14.88 -13.91
N THR A 204 -2.23 -15.50 -12.82
CA THR A 204 -1.40 -16.34 -11.96
C THR A 204 -2.09 -17.63 -11.53
N ASN A 205 -1.34 -18.72 -11.51
CA ASN A 205 -1.80 -20.00 -10.96
C ASN A 205 -1.64 -20.04 -9.42
N LEU A 206 -2.22 -21.05 -8.76
CA LEU A 206 -2.20 -21.15 -7.30
C LEU A 206 -0.77 -21.23 -6.72
N ARG A 207 0.16 -21.88 -7.43
CA ARG A 207 1.56 -21.98 -6.99
C ARG A 207 2.23 -20.61 -7.01
N GLN A 208 2.07 -19.85 -8.09
CA GLN A 208 2.57 -18.48 -8.21
C GLN A 208 1.97 -17.58 -7.12
N LYS A 209 0.67 -17.67 -6.84
CA LYS A 209 0.02 -16.92 -5.76
C LYS A 209 0.68 -17.16 -4.41
N ILE A 210 0.88 -18.42 -4.04
CA ILE A 210 1.53 -18.79 -2.77
C ILE A 210 2.99 -18.30 -2.75
N LEU A 211 3.74 -18.53 -3.84
CA LEU A 211 5.14 -18.15 -3.95
C LEU A 211 5.35 -16.63 -3.85
N VAL A 212 4.51 -15.83 -4.49
CA VAL A 212 4.56 -14.36 -4.48
C VAL A 212 4.24 -13.80 -3.09
N LEU A 213 3.22 -14.33 -2.40
CA LEU A 213 2.90 -13.89 -1.03
C LEU A 213 3.98 -14.29 -0.02
N LEU A 214 4.51 -15.51 -0.15
CA LEU A 214 5.60 -16.00 0.69
C LEU A 214 6.88 -15.17 0.47
N SER A 215 7.26 -14.93 -0.79
CA SER A 215 8.46 -14.17 -1.13
C SER A 215 8.37 -12.72 -0.64
N ALA A 216 7.22 -12.06 -0.81
CA ALA A 216 6.99 -10.73 -0.25
C ALA A 216 7.24 -10.68 1.26
N THR A 217 6.68 -11.65 2.00
CA THR A 217 6.83 -11.74 3.45
C THR A 217 8.29 -12.01 3.87
N VAL A 218 8.93 -12.98 3.23
CA VAL A 218 10.31 -13.39 3.54
C VAL A 218 11.30 -12.27 3.21
N VAL A 219 11.20 -11.67 2.03
CA VAL A 219 12.08 -10.58 1.61
C VAL A 219 11.95 -9.38 2.54
N ALA A 220 10.71 -8.96 2.86
CA ALA A 220 10.48 -7.86 3.80
C ALA A 220 11.08 -8.14 5.18
N PHE A 221 10.85 -9.34 5.72
CA PHE A 221 11.36 -9.74 7.03
C PHE A 221 12.90 -9.76 7.05
N VAL A 222 13.54 -10.38 6.05
CA VAL A 222 15.00 -10.51 5.98
C VAL A 222 15.66 -9.14 5.82
N VAL A 223 15.16 -8.30 4.90
CA VAL A 223 15.73 -6.96 4.68
C VAL A 223 15.53 -6.08 5.91
N ASN A 224 14.38 -6.15 6.59
CA ASN A 224 14.18 -5.41 7.84
C ASN A 224 15.08 -5.93 8.98
N GLY A 225 15.29 -7.25 9.08
CA GLY A 225 16.23 -7.84 10.03
C GLY A 225 17.66 -7.34 9.80
N ALA A 226 18.09 -7.27 8.53
CA ALA A 226 19.37 -6.69 8.15
C ALA A 226 19.46 -5.19 8.53
N ARG A 227 18.37 -4.43 8.37
CA ARG A 227 18.28 -3.03 8.81
C ARG A 227 18.50 -2.89 10.32
N VAL A 228 17.80 -3.69 11.13
CA VAL A 228 17.92 -3.66 12.59
C VAL A 228 19.35 -4.06 13.02
N ALA A 229 19.93 -5.07 12.38
CA ALA A 229 21.32 -5.44 12.60
C ALA A 229 22.28 -4.27 12.30
N LEU A 230 22.15 -3.64 11.12
CA LEU A 230 22.99 -2.49 10.76
C LEU A 230 22.84 -1.34 11.76
N MET A 231 21.61 -0.99 12.14
CA MET A 231 21.37 0.11 13.08
C MET A 231 21.95 -0.19 14.47
N THR A 232 21.89 -1.44 14.92
CA THR A 232 22.49 -1.86 16.20
C THR A 232 24.01 -1.67 16.16
N TYR A 233 24.64 -2.10 15.06
CA TYR A 233 26.08 -1.90 14.84
C TYR A 233 26.45 -0.42 14.80
N LEU A 234 25.74 0.38 14.01
CA LEU A 234 26.02 1.81 13.86
C LEU A 234 25.83 2.57 15.17
N LEU A 235 24.82 2.23 15.96
CA LEU A 235 24.61 2.83 17.27
C LEU A 235 25.83 2.58 18.19
N ALA A 236 26.34 1.35 18.20
CA ALA A 236 27.45 0.96 19.08
C ALA A 236 28.80 1.59 18.69
N PHE A 237 29.08 1.76 17.39
CA PHE A 237 30.42 2.16 16.91
C PHE A 237 30.49 3.58 16.33
N TYR A 238 29.37 4.14 15.86
CA TYR A 238 29.31 5.47 15.23
C TYR A 238 28.37 6.44 15.96
N GLY A 239 27.67 5.95 16.99
CA GLY A 239 26.83 6.75 17.87
C GLY A 239 25.47 7.14 17.30
N GLN A 240 24.76 7.98 18.04
CA GLN A 240 23.35 8.29 17.83
C GLN A 240 23.05 8.93 16.47
N LYS A 241 23.93 9.81 15.96
CA LYS A 241 23.71 10.49 14.67
C LYS A 241 23.65 9.52 13.50
N ALA A 242 24.52 8.49 13.51
CA ALA A 242 24.49 7.45 12.49
C ALA A 242 23.18 6.64 12.61
N PHE A 243 22.81 6.23 13.82
CA PHE A 243 21.54 5.55 14.06
C PHE A 243 20.33 6.34 13.52
N GLU A 244 20.23 7.63 13.81
CA GLU A 244 19.09 8.48 13.39
C GLU A 244 18.97 8.61 11.86
N TYR A 245 20.09 8.74 11.14
CA TYR A 245 20.08 8.80 9.68
C TYR A 245 19.51 7.51 9.06
N TRP A 246 19.87 6.34 9.57
CA TRP A 246 19.36 5.06 9.07
C TRP A 246 17.99 4.68 9.63
N HIS A 247 17.59 5.27 10.76
CA HIS A 247 16.28 5.05 11.35
C HIS A 247 15.19 5.90 10.69
N TYR A 248 15.38 7.23 10.67
CA TYR A 248 14.38 8.21 10.25
C TYR A 248 14.79 9.03 9.02
N GLY A 249 16.10 9.12 8.73
CA GLY A 249 16.61 9.84 7.57
C GLY A 249 16.47 9.06 6.26
N ASP A 250 17.03 9.61 5.19
CA ASP A 250 16.97 9.03 3.84
C ASP A 250 17.55 7.62 3.76
N GLY A 251 18.49 7.27 4.66
CA GLY A 251 19.06 5.92 4.75
C GLY A 251 17.99 4.84 5.03
N SER A 252 16.89 5.20 5.68
CA SER A 252 15.76 4.28 5.92
C SER A 252 15.09 3.84 4.62
N LEU A 253 15.01 4.71 3.60
CA LEU A 253 14.38 4.45 2.31
C LEU A 253 15.14 3.39 1.49
N ILE A 254 16.46 3.29 1.69
CA ILE A 254 17.32 2.33 0.99
C ILE A 254 16.84 0.89 1.22
N PHE A 255 16.44 0.55 2.44
CA PHE A 255 15.95 -0.79 2.76
C PHE A 255 14.64 -1.12 2.06
N SER A 256 13.71 -0.16 1.97
CA SER A 256 12.48 -0.33 1.22
C SER A 256 12.77 -0.51 -0.27
N MET A 257 13.69 0.27 -0.86
CA MET A 257 14.11 0.11 -2.25
C MET A 257 14.74 -1.26 -2.51
N ILE A 258 15.62 -1.73 -1.63
CA ILE A 258 16.23 -3.07 -1.73
C ILE A 258 15.16 -4.17 -1.67
N ALA A 259 14.24 -4.07 -0.71
CA ALA A 259 13.16 -5.05 -0.56
C ALA A 259 12.26 -5.10 -1.81
N VAL A 260 11.87 -3.94 -2.34
CA VAL A 260 11.08 -3.83 -3.57
C VAL A 260 11.85 -4.36 -4.78
N ALA A 261 13.15 -4.07 -4.91
CA ALA A 261 13.96 -4.54 -6.02
C ALA A 261 14.12 -6.07 -6.02
N ILE A 262 14.42 -6.67 -4.87
CA ILE A 262 14.54 -8.12 -4.72
C ILE A 262 13.19 -8.80 -5.02
N PHE A 263 12.11 -8.27 -4.45
CA PHE A 263 10.76 -8.80 -4.69
C PHE A 263 10.34 -8.65 -6.16
N GLY A 264 10.59 -7.49 -6.78
CA GLY A 264 10.30 -7.23 -8.18
C GLY A 264 11.06 -8.18 -9.11
N LEU A 265 12.33 -8.46 -8.82
CA LEU A 265 13.13 -9.43 -9.56
C LEU A 265 12.55 -10.86 -9.43
N PHE A 266 12.10 -11.23 -8.23
CA PHE A 266 11.43 -12.51 -8.02
C PHE A 266 10.13 -12.63 -8.84
N CYS A 267 9.28 -11.60 -8.81
CA CYS A 267 8.04 -11.55 -9.60
C CYS A 267 8.33 -11.58 -11.10
N TRP A 268 9.39 -10.91 -11.55
CA TRP A 268 9.83 -10.96 -12.94
C TRP A 268 10.11 -12.40 -13.40
N PHE A 269 10.88 -13.15 -12.62
CA PHE A 269 11.23 -14.52 -12.96
C PHE A 269 10.08 -15.52 -12.83
N THR A 270 9.13 -15.29 -11.93
CA THR A 270 8.10 -16.29 -11.58
C THR A 270 6.73 -16.04 -12.20
N VAL A 271 6.41 -14.78 -12.52
CA VAL A 271 5.11 -14.37 -13.06
C VAL A 271 5.26 -13.78 -14.46
N LEU A 272 6.14 -12.79 -14.64
CA LEU A 272 6.17 -11.98 -15.86
C LEU A 272 6.93 -12.64 -17.02
N ARG A 273 7.85 -13.57 -16.73
CA ARG A 273 8.66 -14.24 -17.77
C ARG A 273 7.87 -15.24 -18.62
N ASP A 274 6.88 -15.88 -18.02
CA ASP A 274 6.11 -16.97 -18.64
C ASP A 274 4.76 -16.49 -19.20
N GLU A 275 4.56 -15.18 -19.36
CA GLU A 275 3.40 -14.70 -20.12
C GLU A 275 3.46 -15.31 -21.52
N PRO A 276 2.47 -16.13 -21.92
CA PRO A 276 2.41 -16.61 -23.28
C PRO A 276 2.32 -15.37 -24.17
N LYS A 277 3.33 -15.17 -25.03
CA LYS A 277 3.26 -14.18 -26.10
C LYS A 277 1.92 -14.39 -26.79
N ASN A 278 1.01 -13.44 -26.67
CA ASN A 278 -0.17 -13.39 -27.53
C ASN A 278 0.36 -13.46 -28.97
N SER A 279 0.19 -14.60 -29.62
CA SER A 279 0.44 -14.73 -31.04
C SER A 279 -0.39 -13.64 -31.72
N PRO A 280 0.18 -12.80 -32.59
CA PRO A 280 -0.65 -11.99 -33.45
C PRO A 280 -1.42 -12.98 -34.31
N SER A 281 -2.74 -13.06 -34.12
CA SER A 281 -3.63 -13.67 -35.09
C SER A 281 -3.55 -12.79 -36.34
N GLY A 282 -2.57 -13.07 -37.18
CA GLY A 282 -2.66 -12.79 -38.60
C GLY A 282 -3.65 -13.77 -39.18
N GLU A 283 -4.78 -13.23 -39.63
CA GLU A 283 -5.38 -13.41 -40.97
C GLU A 283 -6.61 -12.50 -41.08
#